data_AF-A0A094IGJ3-F1
#
_entry.id   AF-A0A094IGJ3-F1
#
_cell.length_a   1.000
_cell.length_b   1.000
_cell.length_c   1.000
_cell.angle_alpha   90.00
_cell.angle_beta   90.00
_cell.angle_gamma   90.00
#
_symmetry.space_group_name_H-M   'P 1'
#
loop_
_entity.id
_entity.type
_entity.pdbx_description
1 polymer ?
#
loop_
_entity_poly.entity_id
_entity_poly.type
_entity_poly.pdbx_seq_one_letter_code
_entity_poly.pdbx_strand_id
1 'polypeptide(L)'
;MDSNTFVESIFALKPYLKEYIQYGINNLDEPLKLQEIGLRAETAMFRATMNVNTHKGLIFALGAFLPALTKAILNQGDIKYIESEIKYVSEVVIKDYYKNLEMKENKTHGDKIYLSHKLKGIRGEALKGFEIIFNTPTYLDKSSINRFHEYLIHFMSILDDTTILHKTSFETLNEVKSTFKDIVANGGYTKNKEEIQNISNEYIKRSISPGGSADLLVLKILFEELKYLLKKDIL
;
A
#
# COMPACT_ATOMS: atom_id res chain seq x y z
N MET A 1 -5.97 2.48 -16.71
CA MET A 1 -6.07 3.89 -16.30
C MET A 1 -5.12 4.65 -17.20
N ASP A 2 -5.56 5.73 -17.83
CA ASP A 2 -4.66 6.62 -18.54
C ASP A 2 -4.01 7.63 -17.57
N SER A 3 -3.02 8.38 -18.07
CA SER A 3 -2.25 9.34 -17.26
C SER A 3 -3.12 10.47 -16.68
N ASN A 4 -4.17 10.89 -17.39
CA ASN A 4 -4.99 12.03 -16.99
C ASN A 4 -5.89 11.66 -15.80
N THR A 5 -6.55 10.50 -15.90
CA THR A 5 -7.36 9.95 -14.80
C THR A 5 -6.51 9.80 -13.53
N PHE A 6 -5.22 9.43 -13.67
CA PHE A 6 -4.30 9.25 -12.54
C PHE A 6 -3.93 10.58 -11.87
N VAL A 7 -3.71 11.63 -12.66
CA VAL A 7 -3.46 12.96 -12.12
C VAL A 7 -4.69 13.50 -11.38
N GLU A 8 -5.88 13.32 -11.95
CA GLU A 8 -7.16 13.72 -11.33
C GLU A 8 -7.41 12.99 -10.00
N SER A 9 -7.08 11.69 -9.92
CA SER A 9 -7.21 10.94 -8.66
C SER A 9 -6.31 11.49 -7.56
N ILE A 10 -5.07 11.89 -7.87
CA ILE A 10 -4.13 12.49 -6.91
C ILE A 10 -4.68 13.82 -6.38
N PHE A 11 -5.16 14.70 -7.26
CA PHE A 11 -5.71 16.00 -6.84
C PHE A 11 -6.95 15.83 -5.95
N ALA A 12 -7.80 14.86 -6.26
CA ALA A 12 -8.97 14.55 -5.43
C ALA A 12 -8.59 14.04 -4.03
N LEU A 13 -7.46 13.33 -3.89
CA LEU A 13 -7.01 12.77 -2.62
C LEU A 13 -6.26 13.78 -1.73
N LYS A 14 -5.65 14.82 -2.31
CA LYS A 14 -4.81 15.80 -1.59
C LYS A 14 -5.44 16.39 -0.31
N PRO A 15 -6.72 16.81 -0.28
CA PRO A 15 -7.35 17.32 0.95
C PRO A 15 -7.37 16.27 2.07
N TYR A 16 -7.61 15.01 1.73
CA TYR A 16 -7.71 13.92 2.70
C TYR A 16 -6.35 13.48 3.25
N LEU A 17 -5.28 13.59 2.45
CA LEU A 17 -3.92 13.42 2.96
C LEU A 17 -3.62 14.44 4.07
N LYS A 18 -4.05 15.70 3.87
CA LYS A 18 -3.92 16.74 4.89
C LYS A 18 -4.72 16.41 6.14
N GLU A 19 -5.95 15.92 5.99
CA GLU A 19 -6.77 15.51 7.14
C GLU A 19 -6.14 14.34 7.93
N TYR A 20 -5.58 13.34 7.25
CA TYR A 20 -4.84 12.26 7.91
C TYR A 20 -3.64 12.77 8.71
N ILE A 21 -2.85 13.68 8.13
CA ILE A 21 -1.71 14.29 8.82
C ILE A 21 -2.19 15.11 10.03
N GLN A 22 -3.22 15.96 9.85
CA GLN A 22 -3.79 16.75 10.94
C GLN A 22 -4.32 15.88 12.08
N TYR A 23 -4.91 14.73 11.76
CA TYR A 23 -5.36 13.78 12.76
C TYR A 23 -4.19 13.17 13.53
N GLY A 24 -3.08 12.85 12.86
CA GLY A 24 -1.83 12.44 13.52
C GLY A 24 -1.22 13.52 14.43
N ILE A 25 -1.45 14.81 14.17
CA ILE A 25 -1.00 15.93 15.01
C ILE A 25 -1.84 16.04 16.30
N ASN A 26 -3.16 15.85 16.21
CA ASN A 26 -4.12 16.14 17.28
C ASN A 26 -4.43 14.93 18.20
N ASN A 27 -3.51 13.96 18.27
CA ASN A 27 -3.62 12.64 18.91
C ASN A 27 -4.57 11.64 18.22
N LEU A 28 -4.11 10.38 18.10
CA LEU A 28 -4.75 9.27 17.40
C LEU A 28 -5.85 8.57 18.21
N ASP A 29 -6.59 9.31 19.04
CA ASP A 29 -7.39 8.70 20.12
C ASP A 29 -8.72 8.10 19.63
N GLU A 30 -9.21 8.45 18.43
CA GLU A 30 -10.42 7.90 17.83
C GLU A 30 -10.17 7.39 16.40
N PRO A 31 -9.53 6.21 16.22
CA PRO A 31 -9.18 5.69 14.89
C PRO A 31 -10.35 5.56 13.90
N LEU A 32 -11.59 5.48 14.37
CA LEU A 32 -12.77 5.45 13.49
C LEU A 32 -12.95 6.75 12.67
N LYS A 33 -12.45 7.90 13.14
CA LYS A 33 -12.45 9.14 12.35
C LYS A 33 -11.57 9.01 11.09
N LEU A 34 -10.50 8.22 11.14
CA LEU A 34 -9.66 7.93 9.96
C LEU A 34 -10.44 7.10 8.91
N GLN A 35 -11.32 6.21 9.36
CA GLN A 35 -12.21 5.48 8.46
C GLN A 35 -13.19 6.43 7.77
N GLU A 36 -13.78 7.38 8.49
CA GLU A 36 -14.67 8.41 7.91
C GLU A 36 -13.97 9.28 6.87
N ILE A 37 -12.73 9.73 7.16
CA ILE A 37 -11.89 10.45 6.20
C ILE A 37 -11.66 9.57 4.96
N GLY A 38 -11.34 8.28 5.14
CA GLY A 38 -11.12 7.35 4.04
C GLY A 38 -12.34 7.15 3.16
N LEU A 39 -13.54 7.03 3.74
CA LEU A 39 -14.77 6.90 2.98
C LEU A 39 -15.07 8.15 2.13
N ARG A 40 -14.79 9.34 2.65
CA ARG A 40 -14.89 10.59 1.88
C ARG A 40 -13.83 10.66 0.78
N ALA A 41 -12.60 10.25 1.06
CA ALA A 41 -11.52 10.18 0.09
C ALA A 41 -11.85 9.23 -1.06
N GLU A 42 -12.37 8.04 -0.75
CA GLU A 42 -12.87 7.08 -1.73
C GLU A 42 -13.97 7.69 -2.60
N THR A 43 -14.94 8.37 -1.98
CA THR A 43 -16.05 9.01 -2.70
C THR A 43 -15.56 10.12 -3.64
N ALA A 44 -14.64 10.97 -3.18
CA ALA A 44 -14.07 12.05 -3.99
C ALA A 44 -13.26 11.51 -5.16
N MET A 45 -12.41 10.52 -4.91
CA MET A 45 -11.65 9.84 -5.95
C MET A 45 -12.59 9.19 -6.98
N PHE A 46 -13.62 8.47 -6.53
CA PHE A 46 -14.57 7.79 -7.42
C PHE A 46 -15.31 8.75 -8.35
N ARG A 47 -15.66 9.94 -7.85
CA ARG A 47 -16.25 11.02 -8.66
C ARG A 47 -15.26 11.57 -9.69
N ALA A 48 -14.00 11.77 -9.29
CA ALA A 48 -12.96 12.30 -10.18
C ALA A 48 -12.59 11.33 -11.29
N THR A 49 -12.61 10.02 -11.03
CA THR A 49 -12.15 9.00 -11.99
C THR A 49 -13.28 8.38 -12.83
N MET A 50 -14.45 9.02 -12.90
CA MET A 50 -15.64 8.49 -13.58
C MET A 50 -15.97 7.04 -13.16
N ASN A 51 -15.97 6.77 -11.86
CA ASN A 51 -16.24 5.47 -11.24
C ASN A 51 -15.17 4.38 -11.46
N VAL A 52 -13.96 4.74 -11.91
CA VAL A 52 -12.83 3.80 -11.94
C VAL A 52 -12.29 3.61 -10.53
N ASN A 53 -12.43 2.39 -10.01
CA ASN A 53 -12.15 2.05 -8.62
C ASN A 53 -10.67 1.72 -8.36
N THR A 54 -9.77 2.70 -8.52
CA THR A 54 -8.32 2.44 -8.66
C THR A 54 -7.44 2.53 -7.41
N HIS A 55 -7.89 3.09 -6.27
CA HIS A 55 -6.99 3.29 -5.11
C HIS A 55 -7.60 3.03 -3.73
N LYS A 56 -8.64 2.18 -3.60
CA LYS A 56 -9.21 1.86 -2.27
C LYS A 56 -8.18 1.27 -1.30
N GLY A 57 -7.29 0.41 -1.80
CA GLY A 57 -6.22 -0.17 -1.00
C GLY A 57 -5.25 0.91 -0.48
N LEU A 58 -4.78 1.77 -1.38
CA LEU A 58 -3.93 2.91 -1.04
C LEU A 58 -4.58 3.88 -0.04
N ILE A 59 -5.85 4.25 -0.22
CA ILE A 59 -6.54 5.17 0.69
C ILE A 59 -6.58 4.59 2.10
N PHE A 60 -6.93 3.30 2.23
CA PHE A 60 -6.88 2.61 3.51
C PHE A 60 -5.46 2.59 4.10
N ALA A 61 -4.45 2.24 3.29
CA ALA A 61 -3.06 2.18 3.73
C ALA A 61 -2.55 3.56 4.22
N LEU A 62 -2.83 4.62 3.48
CA LEU A 62 -2.48 6.00 3.84
C LEU A 62 -3.21 6.45 5.12
N GLY A 63 -4.47 6.06 5.28
CA GLY A 63 -5.27 6.37 6.47
C GLY A 63 -4.73 5.74 7.75
N ALA A 64 -4.05 4.60 7.67
CA ALA A 64 -3.34 4.01 8.81
C ALA A 64 -1.92 4.57 8.97
N PHE A 65 -1.20 4.75 7.86
CA PHE A 65 0.24 5.06 7.87
C PHE A 65 0.57 6.53 8.11
N LEU A 66 -0.09 7.47 7.43
CA LEU A 66 0.21 8.90 7.55
C LEU A 66 0.02 9.44 8.98
N PRO A 67 -1.09 9.16 9.68
CA PRO A 67 -1.24 9.67 11.04
C PRO A 67 -0.23 9.02 12.00
N ALA A 68 0.05 7.72 11.85
CA ALA A 68 1.04 7.02 12.66
C ALA A 68 2.45 7.58 12.46
N LEU A 69 2.87 7.78 11.20
CA LEU A 69 4.15 8.41 10.87
C LEU A 69 4.23 9.84 11.41
N THR A 70 3.16 10.63 11.26
CA THR A 70 3.11 12.01 11.77
C THR A 70 3.29 12.06 13.28
N LYS A 71 2.55 11.21 14.01
CA LYS A 71 2.64 11.10 15.46
C LYS A 71 4.03 10.65 15.91
N ALA A 72 4.64 9.68 15.22
CA ALA A 72 6.00 9.26 15.48
C ALA A 72 7.01 10.40 15.31
N ILE A 73 6.90 11.20 14.25
CA ILE A 73 7.76 12.37 14.03
C ILE A 73 7.65 13.37 15.19
N LEU A 74 6.42 13.70 15.60
CA LEU A 74 6.19 14.66 16.69
C LEU A 74 6.69 14.15 18.04
N ASN A 75 6.53 12.86 18.30
CA ASN A 75 6.90 12.24 19.57
C ASN A 75 8.34 11.71 19.61
N GLN A 76 9.14 11.96 18.56
CA GLN A 76 10.47 11.37 18.40
C GLN A 76 10.43 9.84 18.57
N GLY A 77 9.43 9.22 17.96
CA GLY A 77 9.30 7.77 17.85
C GLY A 77 10.27 7.18 16.82
N ASP A 78 10.60 5.92 17.03
CA ASP A 78 11.34 5.08 16.09
C ASP A 78 10.38 4.31 15.17
N ILE A 79 10.91 3.37 14.39
CA ILE A 79 10.09 2.51 13.51
C ILE A 79 9.08 1.68 14.32
N LYS A 80 9.46 1.17 15.49
CA LYS A 80 8.58 0.34 16.33
C LYS A 80 7.37 1.13 16.81
N TYR A 81 7.55 2.42 17.11
CA TYR A 81 6.45 3.33 17.43
C TYR A 81 5.47 3.46 16.26
N ILE A 82 5.97 3.60 15.03
CA ILE A 82 5.12 3.67 13.83
C ILE A 82 4.33 2.37 13.68
N GLU A 83 4.99 1.22 13.81
CA GLU A 83 4.34 -0.09 13.72
C GLU A 83 3.24 -0.27 14.77
N SER A 84 3.47 0.15 16.01
CA SER A 84 2.46 0.03 17.07
C SER A 84 1.25 0.92 16.83
N GLU A 85 1.45 2.15 16.36
CA GLU A 85 0.35 3.06 16.02
C GLU A 85 -0.45 2.55 14.82
N ILE A 86 0.20 2.03 13.77
CA ILE A 86 -0.49 1.41 12.62
C ILE A 86 -1.33 0.22 13.07
N LYS A 87 -0.77 -0.67 13.92
CA LYS A 87 -1.47 -1.84 14.47
C LYS A 87 -2.70 -1.41 15.25
N TYR A 88 -2.55 -0.46 16.17
CA TYR A 88 -3.65 0.08 16.96
C TYR A 88 -4.78 0.62 16.08
N VAL A 89 -4.46 1.50 15.12
CA VAL A 89 -5.46 2.05 14.19
C VAL A 89 -6.16 0.93 13.40
N SER A 90 -5.37 -0.02 12.89
CA SER A 90 -5.87 -1.11 12.06
C SER A 90 -6.77 -2.07 12.83
N GLU A 91 -6.43 -2.41 14.07
CA GLU A 91 -7.23 -3.26 14.95
C GLU A 91 -8.59 -2.65 15.25
N VAL A 92 -8.63 -1.33 15.51
CA VAL A 92 -9.90 -0.62 15.78
C VAL A 92 -10.76 -0.52 14.51
N VAL A 93 -10.16 -0.13 13.38
CA VAL A 93 -10.90 0.05 12.11
C VAL A 93 -11.37 -1.28 11.51
N ILE A 94 -10.56 -2.35 11.64
CA ILE A 94 -10.89 -3.66 11.09
C ILE A 94 -11.76 -4.47 12.05
N LYS A 95 -11.51 -4.43 13.36
CA LYS A 95 -12.24 -5.12 14.44
C LYS A 95 -13.09 -6.33 14.02
N ASP A 96 -14.38 -6.11 13.73
CA ASP A 96 -15.36 -7.16 13.41
C ASP A 96 -15.66 -7.30 11.91
N TYR A 97 -14.94 -6.56 11.05
CA TYR A 97 -15.10 -6.54 9.59
C TYR A 97 -15.14 -7.94 8.99
N TYR A 98 -14.16 -8.78 9.32
CA TYR A 98 -14.08 -10.14 8.78
C TYR A 98 -15.11 -11.11 9.40
N LYS A 99 -15.54 -10.87 10.65
CA LYS A 99 -16.59 -11.69 11.29
C LYS A 99 -17.95 -11.45 10.64
N ASN A 100 -18.23 -10.20 10.27
CA ASN A 100 -19.52 -9.80 9.69
C ASN A 100 -19.52 -9.88 8.15
N LEU A 101 -18.43 -10.35 7.54
CA LEU A 101 -18.22 -10.24 6.11
C LEU A 101 -19.17 -11.11 5.28
N GLU A 102 -19.56 -12.28 5.79
CA GLU A 102 -20.50 -13.17 5.12
C GLU A 102 -21.87 -12.50 4.94
N MET A 103 -22.32 -11.76 5.97
CA MET A 103 -23.60 -11.05 6.00
C MET A 103 -23.60 -9.75 5.17
N LYS A 104 -22.45 -9.30 4.68
CA LYS A 104 -22.34 -8.07 3.87
C LYS A 104 -22.99 -8.29 2.50
N GLU A 105 -23.99 -7.48 2.14
CA GLU A 105 -24.68 -7.57 0.84
C GLU A 105 -23.73 -7.26 -0.34
N ASN A 106 -23.10 -6.08 -0.31
CA ASN A 106 -22.22 -5.61 -1.38
C ASN A 106 -20.75 -5.97 -1.10
N LYS A 107 -20.35 -7.18 -1.49
CA LYS A 107 -18.98 -7.68 -1.32
C LYS A 107 -18.02 -7.07 -2.34
N THR A 108 -16.96 -6.44 -1.85
CA THR A 108 -15.85 -5.94 -2.67
C THR A 108 -14.99 -7.10 -3.19
N HIS A 109 -14.08 -6.83 -4.14
CA HIS A 109 -13.13 -7.84 -4.62
C HIS A 109 -12.26 -8.41 -3.49
N GLY A 110 -11.77 -7.56 -2.58
CA GLY A 110 -11.03 -8.02 -1.40
C GLY A 110 -11.87 -8.90 -0.48
N ASP A 111 -13.17 -8.65 -0.38
CA ASP A 111 -14.08 -9.47 0.45
C ASP A 111 -14.23 -10.87 -0.14
N LYS A 112 -14.40 -10.96 -1.46
CA LYS A 112 -14.49 -12.24 -2.17
C LYS A 112 -13.21 -13.06 -1.99
N ILE A 113 -12.05 -12.43 -2.17
CA ILE A 113 -10.74 -13.06 -1.98
C ILE A 113 -10.54 -13.54 -0.54
N TYR A 114 -10.93 -12.74 0.45
CA TYR A 114 -10.85 -13.18 1.84
C TYR A 114 -11.78 -14.37 2.10
N LEU A 115 -13.01 -14.36 1.59
CA LEU A 115 -13.94 -15.47 1.82
C LEU A 115 -13.44 -16.78 1.21
N SER A 116 -12.88 -16.75 -0.01
CA SER A 116 -12.39 -17.94 -0.71
C SER A 116 -11.00 -18.41 -0.25
N HIS A 117 -10.10 -17.49 0.12
CA HIS A 117 -8.68 -17.82 0.34
C HIS A 117 -8.11 -17.35 1.68
N LYS A 118 -8.92 -16.68 2.51
CA LYS A 118 -8.52 -16.10 3.81
C LYS A 118 -7.38 -15.08 3.72
N LEU A 119 -7.04 -14.60 2.52
CA LEU A 119 -6.08 -13.53 2.30
C LEU A 119 -6.71 -12.18 2.65
N LYS A 120 -6.04 -11.44 3.53
CA LYS A 120 -6.49 -10.14 4.04
C LYS A 120 -6.00 -8.94 3.20
N GLY A 121 -5.10 -9.17 2.25
CA GLY A 121 -4.49 -8.12 1.42
C GLY A 121 -3.88 -6.98 2.25
N ILE A 122 -4.04 -5.74 1.77
CA ILE A 122 -3.49 -4.54 2.42
C ILE A 122 -3.94 -4.35 3.88
N ARG A 123 -5.15 -4.81 4.23
CA ARG A 123 -5.65 -4.80 5.61
C ARG A 123 -4.86 -5.76 6.50
N GLY A 124 -4.46 -6.91 5.94
CA GLY A 124 -3.56 -7.85 6.61
C GLY A 124 -2.20 -7.25 6.89
N GLU A 125 -1.63 -6.56 5.90
CA GLU A 125 -0.35 -5.87 6.05
C GLU A 125 -0.44 -4.73 7.09
N ALA A 126 -1.53 -3.97 7.12
CA ALA A 126 -1.76 -2.95 8.15
C ALA A 126 -1.91 -3.55 9.56
N LEU A 127 -2.59 -4.70 9.71
CA LEU A 127 -2.66 -5.43 10.99
C LEU A 127 -1.28 -5.94 11.45
N LYS A 128 -0.32 -6.14 10.54
CA LYS A 128 1.08 -6.43 10.89
C LYS A 128 1.90 -5.18 11.15
N GLY A 129 1.32 -3.99 11.03
CA GLY A 129 2.01 -2.70 11.19
C GLY A 129 2.79 -2.26 9.96
N PHE A 130 2.52 -2.85 8.79
CA PHE A 130 3.29 -2.64 7.56
C PHE A 130 4.80 -2.94 7.70
N GLU A 131 5.16 -3.96 8.50
CA GLU A 131 6.55 -4.42 8.71
C GLU A 131 7.35 -4.57 7.40
N ILE A 132 6.68 -4.97 6.31
CA ILE A 132 7.25 -5.10 4.96
C ILE A 132 7.91 -3.81 4.46
N ILE A 133 7.36 -2.64 4.79
CA ILE A 133 7.90 -1.33 4.39
C ILE A 133 9.25 -1.07 5.05
N PHE A 134 9.36 -1.44 6.33
CA PHE A 134 10.54 -1.20 7.15
C PHE A 134 11.64 -2.25 6.92
N ASN A 135 11.23 -3.50 6.69
CA ASN A 135 12.14 -4.61 6.39
C ASN A 135 12.71 -4.57 4.96
N THR A 136 12.05 -3.87 4.03
CA THR A 136 12.57 -3.68 2.68
C THR A 136 13.80 -2.76 2.71
N PRO A 137 14.95 -3.18 2.17
CA PRO A 137 16.20 -2.42 2.23
C PRO A 137 16.07 -1.06 1.55
N THR A 138 16.76 -0.05 2.05
CA THR A 138 16.80 1.27 1.41
C THR A 138 17.71 1.26 0.19
N TYR A 139 17.17 1.61 -0.97
CA TYR A 139 17.95 1.93 -2.16
C TYR A 139 18.41 3.40 -2.10
N LEU A 140 19.73 3.59 -1.91
CA LEU A 140 20.33 4.86 -1.50
C LEU A 140 20.44 5.92 -2.61
N ASP A 141 20.33 5.53 -3.88
CA ASP A 141 20.42 6.45 -5.01
C ASP A 141 19.11 7.25 -5.16
N LYS A 142 18.96 8.28 -4.31
CA LYS A 142 17.75 9.10 -4.20
C LYS A 142 17.39 9.87 -5.48
N SER A 143 18.38 10.20 -6.31
CA SER A 143 18.15 10.93 -7.57
C SER A 143 17.67 10.02 -8.70
N SER A 144 17.79 8.70 -8.55
CA SER A 144 17.44 7.75 -9.58
C SER A 144 16.00 7.28 -9.46
N ILE A 145 15.21 7.51 -10.50
CA ILE A 145 13.86 6.93 -10.67
C ILE A 145 13.87 5.39 -10.61
N ASN A 146 15.03 4.77 -10.86
CA ASN A 146 15.18 3.31 -10.78
C ASN A 146 14.90 2.80 -9.37
N ARG A 147 15.16 3.58 -8.30
CA ARG A 147 14.91 3.14 -6.91
C ARG A 147 13.46 2.77 -6.67
N PHE A 148 12.51 3.45 -7.32
CA PHE A 148 11.09 3.12 -7.20
C PHE A 148 10.75 1.78 -7.87
N HIS A 149 11.41 1.49 -8.98
CA HIS A 149 11.29 0.19 -9.63
C HIS A 149 11.91 -0.91 -8.77
N GLU A 150 13.06 -0.66 -8.14
CA GLU A 150 13.68 -1.60 -7.19
C GLU A 150 12.72 -1.96 -6.04
N TYR A 151 12.09 -0.96 -5.41
CA TYR A 151 11.07 -1.20 -4.38
C TYR A 151 9.87 -1.97 -4.92
N LEU A 152 9.37 -1.61 -6.09
CA LEU A 152 8.20 -2.26 -6.69
C LEU A 152 8.46 -3.75 -6.93
N ILE A 153 9.59 -4.09 -7.58
CA ILE A 153 9.93 -5.49 -7.84
C ILE A 153 10.19 -6.27 -6.55
N HIS A 154 10.74 -5.62 -5.53
CA HIS A 154 10.92 -6.24 -4.22
C HIS A 154 9.57 -6.61 -3.62
N PHE A 155 8.60 -5.68 -3.61
CA PHE A 155 7.25 -5.98 -3.14
C PHE A 155 6.56 -7.07 -3.97
N MET A 156 6.72 -7.05 -5.29
CA MET A 156 6.16 -8.11 -6.16
C MET A 156 6.76 -9.48 -5.88
N SER A 157 8.00 -9.56 -5.39
CA SER A 157 8.67 -10.83 -5.06
C SER A 157 8.16 -11.50 -3.77
N ILE A 158 7.56 -10.74 -2.85
CA ILE A 158 7.20 -11.24 -1.51
C ILE A 158 5.72 -11.09 -1.15
N LEU A 159 5.02 -10.10 -1.69
CA LEU A 159 3.64 -9.79 -1.32
C LEU A 159 2.66 -10.78 -1.96
N ASP A 160 1.71 -11.28 -1.17
CA ASP A 160 0.51 -11.95 -1.70
C ASP A 160 -0.47 -10.90 -2.23
N ASP A 161 -0.15 -10.34 -3.40
CA ASP A 161 -0.91 -9.24 -3.99
C ASP A 161 -2.30 -9.70 -4.46
N THR A 162 -3.30 -9.44 -3.61
CA THR A 162 -4.70 -9.76 -3.89
C THR A 162 -5.27 -9.09 -5.14
N THR A 163 -4.65 -8.01 -5.64
CA THR A 163 -5.10 -7.37 -6.89
C THR A 163 -4.75 -8.18 -8.13
N ILE A 164 -3.71 -9.03 -8.05
CA ILE A 164 -3.38 -10.02 -9.08
C ILE A 164 -4.44 -11.12 -9.05
N LEU A 165 -4.70 -11.71 -7.87
CA LEU A 165 -5.72 -12.77 -7.71
C LEU A 165 -7.12 -12.35 -8.14
N HIS A 166 -7.47 -11.07 -7.99
CA HIS A 166 -8.76 -10.54 -8.45
C HIS A 166 -8.97 -10.75 -9.95
N LYS A 167 -7.91 -10.61 -10.74
CA LYS A 167 -7.98 -10.63 -12.21
C LYS A 167 -7.49 -11.94 -12.82
N THR A 168 -6.74 -12.73 -12.06
CA THR A 168 -6.08 -13.94 -12.56
C THR A 168 -6.27 -15.13 -11.60
N SER A 169 -5.20 -15.70 -11.04
CA SER A 169 -5.21 -16.95 -10.28
C SER A 169 -4.02 -17.05 -9.30
N PHE A 170 -4.04 -18.05 -8.40
CA PHE A 170 -2.92 -18.32 -7.50
C PHE A 170 -1.65 -18.74 -8.22
N GLU A 171 -1.81 -19.50 -9.30
CA GLU A 171 -0.70 -19.90 -10.16
C GLU A 171 -0.01 -18.65 -10.72
N THR A 172 -0.79 -17.68 -11.19
CA THR A 172 -0.28 -16.40 -11.68
C THR A 172 0.38 -15.58 -10.58
N LEU A 173 -0.21 -15.52 -9.37
CA LEU A 173 0.42 -14.83 -8.23
C LEU A 173 1.78 -15.47 -7.88
N ASN A 174 1.85 -16.80 -7.81
CA ASN A 174 3.08 -17.52 -7.49
C ASN A 174 4.14 -17.36 -8.59
N GLU A 175 3.71 -17.38 -9.85
CA GLU A 175 4.57 -17.09 -11.00
C GLU A 175 5.19 -15.69 -10.86
N VAL A 176 4.39 -14.65 -10.63
CA VAL A 176 4.86 -13.28 -10.44
C VAL A 176 5.88 -13.20 -9.30
N LYS A 177 5.58 -13.80 -8.14
CA LYS A 177 6.50 -13.81 -7.00
C LYS A 177 7.81 -14.51 -7.35
N SER A 178 7.77 -15.64 -8.03
CA SER A 178 8.96 -16.38 -8.46
C SER A 178 9.81 -15.55 -9.43
N THR A 179 9.19 -15.01 -10.48
CA THR A 179 9.86 -14.17 -11.49
C THR A 179 10.60 -13.01 -10.84
N PHE A 180 9.93 -12.25 -9.95
CA PHE A 180 10.57 -11.10 -9.32
C PHE A 180 11.55 -11.47 -8.21
N LYS A 181 11.40 -12.63 -7.57
CA LYS A 181 12.42 -13.16 -6.65
C LYS A 181 13.73 -13.45 -7.41
N ASP A 182 13.64 -14.03 -8.59
CA ASP A 182 14.81 -14.32 -9.44
C ASP A 182 15.46 -13.02 -9.95
N ILE A 183 14.67 -12.05 -10.41
CA ILE A 183 15.18 -10.73 -10.82
C ILE A 183 15.87 -10.01 -9.66
N VAL A 184 15.27 -10.00 -8.46
CA VAL A 184 15.87 -9.38 -7.27
C VAL A 184 17.19 -10.06 -6.92
N ALA A 185 17.25 -11.41 -6.98
CA ALA A 185 18.48 -12.17 -6.75
C ALA A 185 19.57 -11.88 -7.81
N ASN A 186 19.17 -11.62 -9.06
CA ASN A 186 20.07 -11.34 -10.19
C ASN A 186 20.43 -9.85 -10.34
N GLY A 187 20.36 -9.08 -9.25
CA GLY A 187 20.82 -7.70 -9.19
C GLY A 187 19.75 -6.65 -9.48
N GLY A 188 18.47 -7.01 -9.35
CA GLY A 188 17.36 -6.09 -9.28
C GLY A 188 17.01 -5.42 -10.60
N TYR A 189 16.25 -4.33 -10.51
CA TYR A 189 15.74 -3.63 -11.69
C TYR A 189 16.87 -3.06 -12.55
N THR A 190 17.89 -2.50 -11.91
CA THR A 190 18.97 -1.79 -12.60
C THR A 190 19.74 -2.69 -13.57
N LYS A 191 19.91 -3.98 -13.25
CA LYS A 191 20.58 -4.95 -14.14
C LYS A 191 19.66 -5.60 -15.17
N ASN A 192 18.35 -5.58 -14.94
CA ASN A 192 17.38 -6.39 -15.71
C ASN A 192 16.29 -5.51 -16.37
N LYS A 193 16.61 -4.26 -16.74
CA LYS A 193 15.61 -3.30 -17.25
C LYS A 193 14.86 -3.78 -18.49
N GLU A 194 15.57 -4.34 -19.46
CA GLU A 194 14.97 -4.83 -20.71
C GLU A 194 14.07 -6.04 -20.47
N GLU A 195 14.53 -7.00 -19.66
CA GLU A 195 13.74 -8.15 -19.24
C GLU A 195 12.45 -7.71 -18.53
N ILE A 196 12.54 -6.77 -17.59
CA ILE A 196 11.39 -6.25 -16.86
C ILE A 196 10.42 -5.52 -17.79
N GLN A 197 10.92 -4.79 -18.80
CA GLN A 197 10.06 -4.17 -19.80
C GLN A 197 9.31 -5.23 -20.62
N ASN A 198 9.97 -6.33 -20.99
CA ASN A 198 9.33 -7.44 -21.70
C ASN A 198 8.26 -8.13 -20.84
N ILE A 199 8.57 -8.41 -19.57
CA ILE A 199 7.61 -8.95 -18.59
C ILE A 199 6.43 -7.99 -18.40
N SER A 200 6.68 -6.68 -18.29
CA SER A 200 5.62 -5.68 -18.16
C SER A 200 4.67 -5.70 -19.36
N ASN A 201 5.21 -5.76 -20.58
CA ASN A 201 4.42 -5.87 -21.80
C ASN A 201 3.58 -7.17 -21.84
N GLU A 202 4.13 -8.27 -21.36
CA GLU A 202 3.41 -9.55 -21.24
C GLU A 202 2.29 -9.47 -20.18
N TYR A 203 2.56 -8.88 -19.03
CA TYR A 203 1.60 -8.72 -17.94
C TYR A 203 0.43 -7.83 -18.36
N ILE A 204 0.68 -6.78 -19.14
CA ILE A 204 -0.37 -5.97 -19.75
C ILE A 204 -1.28 -6.84 -20.64
N LYS A 205 -0.71 -7.68 -21.51
CA LYS A 205 -1.49 -8.60 -22.36
C LYS A 205 -2.31 -9.60 -21.56
N ARG A 206 -1.76 -10.09 -20.44
CA ARG A 206 -2.41 -11.04 -19.52
C ARG A 206 -3.31 -10.38 -18.47
N SER A 207 -3.46 -9.05 -18.50
CA SER A 207 -4.20 -8.28 -17.49
C SER A 207 -3.71 -8.49 -16.04
N ILE A 208 -2.43 -8.83 -15.87
CA ILE A 208 -1.77 -8.94 -14.57
C ILE A 208 -1.42 -7.53 -14.09
N SER A 209 -1.89 -7.17 -12.90
CA SER A 209 -1.69 -5.84 -12.33
C SER A 209 -1.33 -5.96 -10.86
N PRO A 210 -0.08 -5.63 -10.47
CA PRO A 210 0.40 -5.70 -9.09
C PRO A 210 0.02 -4.41 -8.31
N GLY A 211 -1.28 -4.16 -8.20
CA GLY A 211 -1.82 -2.96 -7.55
C GLY A 211 -1.53 -2.88 -6.05
N GLY A 212 -1.54 -4.01 -5.33
CA GLY A 212 -1.18 -4.05 -3.92
C GLY A 212 0.31 -3.73 -3.69
N SER A 213 1.19 -4.23 -4.55
CA SER A 213 2.62 -3.86 -4.53
C SER A 213 2.82 -2.38 -4.87
N ALA A 214 2.03 -1.84 -5.80
CA ALA A 214 2.05 -0.40 -6.12
C ALA A 214 1.54 0.47 -4.96
N ASP A 215 0.53 0.01 -4.22
CA ASP A 215 0.09 0.69 -3.01
C ASP A 215 1.25 0.75 -1.99
N LEU A 216 1.91 -0.39 -1.70
CA LEU A 216 3.07 -0.42 -0.79
C LEU A 216 4.25 0.43 -1.27
N LEU A 217 4.46 0.56 -2.58
CA LEU A 217 5.47 1.47 -3.14
C LEU A 217 5.26 2.92 -2.68
N VAL A 218 4.02 3.41 -2.70
CA VAL A 218 3.72 4.78 -2.25
C VAL A 218 4.10 4.96 -0.78
N LEU A 219 3.75 3.99 0.06
CA LEU A 219 4.03 3.99 1.49
C LEU A 219 5.55 3.97 1.74
N LYS A 220 6.30 3.16 0.98
CA LYS A 220 7.76 3.09 1.07
C LYS A 220 8.43 4.38 0.64
N ILE A 221 7.96 5.02 -0.43
CA ILE A 221 8.48 6.32 -0.87
C ILE A 221 8.27 7.36 0.23
N LEU A 222 7.05 7.46 0.79
CA LEU A 222 6.76 8.38 1.90
C LEU A 222 7.67 8.12 3.10
N PHE A 223 7.87 6.86 3.48
CA PHE A 223 8.78 6.50 4.54
C PHE A 223 10.22 6.95 4.25
N GLU A 224 10.77 6.60 3.09
CA GLU A 224 12.15 6.93 2.72
C GLU A 224 12.41 8.43 2.64
N GLU A 225 11.42 9.20 2.18
CA GLU A 225 11.50 10.64 2.10
C GLU A 225 11.35 11.32 3.46
N LEU A 226 10.66 10.72 4.45
CA LEU A 226 10.37 11.37 5.73
C LEU A 226 11.11 10.77 6.93
N LYS A 227 11.73 9.59 6.80
CA LYS A 227 12.38 8.88 7.93
C LYS A 227 13.50 9.67 8.59
N TYR A 228 14.07 10.68 7.92
CA TYR A 228 15.09 11.55 8.51
C TYR A 228 14.54 12.45 9.63
N LEU A 229 13.22 12.61 9.71
CA LEU A 229 12.51 13.35 10.76
C LEU A 229 12.22 12.49 12.00
N LEU A 230 12.40 11.17 11.91
CA LEU A 230 12.20 10.27 13.04
C LEU A 230 13.38 10.34 14.01
N LYS A 231 13.17 9.83 15.22
CA LYS A 231 14.28 9.59 16.12
C LYS A 231 15.25 8.65 15.44
N LYS A 232 16.51 9.09 15.32
CA LYS A 232 17.58 8.21 14.89
C LYS A 232 17.75 7.17 15.99
N ASP A 233 17.62 5.90 15.61
CA ASP A 233 18.20 4.85 16.43
C ASP A 233 19.69 5.19 16.57
N ILE A 234 20.10 5.55 17.78
CA ILE A 234 21.51 5.59 18.14
C ILE A 234 21.89 4.11 18.23
N LEU A 235 22.21 3.51 17.08
CA LEU A 235 22.89 2.22 16.99
C LEU A 235 24.35 2.40 17.41
#